data_AF-O31479-F1
#
_entry.id   AF-O31479-F1
#
_cell.length_a   1.000
_cell.length_b   1.000
_cell.length_c   1.000
_cell.angle_alpha   90.00
_cell.angle_beta   90.00
_cell.angle_gamma   90.00
#
_symmetry.space_group_name_H-M   'P 1'
#
loop_
_entity.id
_entity.type
_entity.pdbx_description
1 polymer ?
#
loop_
_entity_poly.entity_id
_entity_poly.type
_entity_poly.pdbx_seq_one_letter_code
_entity_poly.pdbx_strand_id
1 'polypeptide(L)' 'MKILGVTGFILICLLAISVLMDMLQGFSLTKAVYNNMSSFKMTTFAEWVVLLFFVLVLVREMYVIYKSKKKNP' A
#
# COMPACT_ATOMS: atom_id res chain seq x y z
N MET A 1 9.73 9.87 -10.77
CA MET A 1 8.72 8.81 -11.00
C MET A 1 9.23 7.39 -10.80
N LYS A 2 10.54 7.11 -10.76
CA LYS A 2 11.00 5.71 -10.61
C LYS A 2 10.68 5.15 -9.22
N ILE A 3 11.02 5.85 -8.15
CA ILE A 3 10.97 5.24 -6.81
C ILE A 3 9.55 4.97 -6.31
N LEU A 4 8.62 5.94 -6.34
CA LEU A 4 7.25 5.74 -5.83
C LEU A 4 6.48 4.63 -6.58
N GLY A 5 6.60 4.59 -7.91
CA GLY A 5 6.00 3.52 -8.71
C GLY A 5 6.60 2.16 -8.39
N VAL A 6 7.93 2.10 -8.22
CA VAL A 6 8.64 0.89 -7.79
C VAL A 6 8.25 0.49 -6.37
N THR A 7 8.10 1.43 -5.44
CA THR A 7 7.65 1.17 -4.06
C THR A 7 6.24 0.60 -4.05
N GLY A 8 5.32 1.18 -4.81
CA GLY A 8 3.95 0.66 -4.94
C GLY A 8 3.93 -0.75 -5.55
N PHE A 9 4.74 -0.98 -6.59
CA PHE A 9 4.87 -2.30 -7.20
C PHE A 9 5.45 -3.33 -6.21
N ILE A 10 6.52 -2.99 -5.50
CA ILE A 10 7.12 -3.85 -4.48
C ILE A 10 6.11 -4.16 -3.37
N LEU A 11 5.34 -3.16 -2.91
CA LEU A 11 4.29 -3.38 -1.91
C LEU A 11 3.24 -4.39 -2.39
N ILE A 12 2.77 -4.28 -3.64
CA ILE A 12 1.83 -5.23 -4.23
C ILE A 12 2.45 -6.63 -4.31
N CYS A 13 3.70 -6.75 -4.75
CA CYS A 13 4.40 -8.03 -4.79
C CYS A 13 4.53 -8.65 -3.40
N LEU A 14 4.89 -7.85 -2.38
CA LEU A 14 5.00 -8.32 -1.00
C LEU A 14 3.65 -8.81 -0.45
N LEU A 15 2.57 -8.09 -0.72
CA LEU A 15 1.22 -8.51 -0.34
C LEU A 15 0.81 -9.81 -1.05
N ALA A 16 1.10 -9.93 -2.35
CA ALA A 16 0.82 -11.15 -3.10
C ALA A 16 1.61 -12.35 -2.57
N ILE A 17 2.89 -12.18 -2.26
CA ILE A 17 3.73 -13.21 -1.63
C ILE A 17 3.18 -13.58 -0.25
N SER A 18 2.80 -12.60 0.57
CA SER A 18 2.24 -12.85 1.90
C SER A 18 0.95 -13.67 1.83
N VAL A 19 0.02 -13.29 0.95
CA VAL A 19 -1.22 -14.05 0.73
C VAL A 19 -0.92 -15.45 0.19
N LEU A 20 0.04 -15.59 -0.72
CA LEU A 20 0.45 -16.90 -1.23
C LEU A 20 1.04 -17.79 -0.12
N MET A 21 1.87 -17.23 0.76
CA MET A 21 2.44 -17.94 1.90
C MET A 21 1.35 -18.42 2.87
N ASP A 22 0.36 -17.58 3.16
CA ASP A 22 -0.79 -17.97 3.98
C ASP A 22 -1.56 -19.12 3.30
N MET A 23 -1.74 -19.08 1.97
CA MET A 23 -2.37 -20.18 1.24
C MET A 23 -1.55 -21.47 1.29
N LEU A 24 -0.22 -21.39 1.20
CA LEU A 24 0.69 -22.54 1.34
C LEU A 24 0.64 -23.15 2.75
N GLN A 25 0.36 -22.34 3.78
CA GLN A 25 0.13 -22.80 5.15
C GLN A 25 -1.26 -23.43 5.35
N GLY A 26 -2.10 -23.50 4.31
CA GLY A 26 -3.42 -24.13 4.34
C GLY A 26 -4.57 -23.16 4.67
N PHE A 27 -4.32 -21.86 4.72
CA PHE A 27 -5.40 -20.88 4.83
C PHE A 27 -6.17 -20.77 3.52
N SER A 28 -7.50 -20.64 3.60
CA SER A 28 -8.28 -20.30 2.42
C SER A 28 -7.95 -18.88 1.96
N LEU A 29 -8.14 -18.59 0.67
CA LEU A 29 -7.82 -17.27 0.09
C LEU A 29 -8.49 -16.12 0.86
N THR A 30 -9.76 -16.28 1.24
CA THR A 30 -10.48 -15.28 2.06
C THR A 30 -9.83 -15.08 3.43
N LYS A 31 -9.38 -16.15 4.08
CA LYS A 31 -8.69 -16.07 5.38
C LYS A 31 -7.30 -15.46 5.24
N ALA A 32 -6.57 -15.78 4.18
CA ALA A 32 -5.25 -15.20 3.89
C ALA A 32 -5.33 -13.69 3.68
N VAL A 33 -6.28 -13.23 2.86
CA VAL A 33 -6.50 -11.79 2.66
C VAL A 33 -6.95 -11.11 3.96
N TYR A 34 -7.87 -11.74 4.70
CA TYR A 34 -8.33 -11.22 5.98
C TYR A 34 -7.21 -11.16 7.03
N ASN A 35 -6.33 -12.15 7.07
CA ASN A 35 -5.16 -12.20 7.95
C ASN A 35 -4.22 -11.03 7.65
N ASN A 36 -3.89 -10.80 6.38
CA ASN A 36 -3.07 -9.66 5.96
C ASN A 36 -3.73 -8.31 6.27
N MET A 37 -5.06 -8.21 6.15
CA MET A 37 -5.79 -7.01 6.57
C MET A 37 -5.96 -6.89 8.10
N SER A 38 -5.77 -7.97 8.87
CA SER A 38 -5.95 -7.95 10.32
C SER A 38 -4.90 -7.08 11.02
N SER A 39 -3.71 -6.93 10.44
CA SER A 39 -2.70 -5.98 10.94
C SER A 39 -3.23 -4.53 10.96
N PHE A 40 -4.11 -4.17 10.03
CA PHE A 40 -4.79 -2.87 10.02
C PHE A 40 -5.88 -2.74 11.10
N LYS A 41 -6.41 -3.86 11.61
CA LYS A 41 -7.36 -3.83 12.74
C LYS A 41 -6.68 -3.59 14.08
N MET A 42 -5.42 -4.03 14.23
CA MET A 42 -4.64 -3.83 15.46
C MET A 42 -4.08 -2.41 15.58
N THR A 43 -4.07 -1.65 14.49
CA THR A 43 -3.58 -0.28 14.46
C THR A 43 -4.55 0.63 15.22
N THR A 44 -3.99 1.43 16.11
CA THR A 44 -4.75 2.37 16.94
C THR A 44 -5.37 3.47 16.09
N PHE A 45 -6.42 4.11 16.61
CA PHE A 45 -7.08 5.23 15.92
C PHE A 45 -6.09 6.37 15.60
N ALA A 46 -5.16 6.66 16.49
CA ALA A 46 -4.14 7.68 16.26
C ALA A 46 -3.24 7.33 15.07
N GLU A 47 -2.81 6.07 14.95
CA GLU A 47 -2.01 5.60 13.81
C GLU A 47 -2.80 5.69 12.50
N TRP A 48 -4.10 5.39 12.51
CA TRP A 48 -4.97 5.59 11.36
C TRP A 48 -5.02 7.05 10.88
N VAL A 49 -5.10 8.00 11.81
CA VAL A 49 -5.08 9.44 11.48
C VAL A 49 -3.75 9.82 10.85
N VAL A 50 -2.62 9.36 11.41
CA VAL A 50 -1.28 9.64 10.87
C VAL A 50 -1.12 9.03 9.47
N LEU A 51 -1.56 7.78 9.28
CA LEU A 51 -1.55 7.11 7.97
C LEU A 51 -2.39 7.87 6.94
N LEU A 52 -3.57 8.38 7.33
CA LEU A 52 -4.42 9.18 6.44
C LEU A 52 -3.71 10.45 5.98
N PHE A 53 -3.10 11.21 6.90
CA PHE A 53 -2.32 12.41 6.53
C PHE A 53 -1.13 12.06 5.63
N PHE A 54 -0.44 10.96 5.92
CA PHE A 54 0.67 10.50 5.09
C PHE A 54 0.21 10.18 3.65
N VAL A 55 -0.90 9.46 3.48
CA VAL A 55 -1.48 9.17 2.16
C VAL A 55 -1.90 10.45 1.44
N LEU A 56 -2.52 11.41 2.12
CA LEU A 56 -2.90 12.70 1.52
C LEU A 56 -1.67 13.47 1.00
N VAL A 57 -0.59 13.52 1.78
CA VAL A 57 0.67 14.15 1.35
C VAL A 57 1.23 13.43 0.13
N LEU A 58 1.26 12.09 0.14
CA LEU A 58 1.72 11.32 -1.02
C LEU A 58 0.89 11.57 -2.28
N VAL A 59 -0.43 11.61 -2.16
CA VAL A 59 -1.34 11.90 -3.29
C VAL A 59 -1.10 13.31 -3.83
N ARG A 60 -0.94 14.30 -2.94
CA ARG A 60 -0.61 15.68 -3.34
C ARG A 60 0.72 15.74 -4.09
N GLU A 61 1.76 15.11 -3.57
CA GLU A 61 3.08 15.08 -4.21
C GLU A 61 3.01 14.39 -5.58
N MET A 62 2.31 13.25 -5.68
CA MET A 62 2.07 12.57 -6.96
C MET A 62 1.35 13.47 -7.97
N TYR A 63 0.33 14.22 -7.53
CA TYR A 63 -0.41 15.15 -8.37
C TYR A 63 0.46 16.33 -8.85
N VAL A 64 1.25 16.93 -7.96
CA VAL A 64 2.18 18.01 -8.31
C VAL A 64 3.22 17.53 -9.32
N ILE A 65 3.81 16.36 -9.10
CA ILE A 65 4.80 15.77 -10.03
C ILE A 65 4.17 15.46 -11.38
N TYR A 66 2.97 14.88 -11.40
CA TYR A 66 2.23 14.60 -12.63
C TYR A 66 1.96 15.87 -13.43
N LYS A 67 1.52 16.94 -12.76
CA LYS A 67 1.28 18.25 -13.39
C LYS A 67 2.57 18.91 -13.91
N SER A 68 3.66 18.83 -13.15
CA SER A 68 4.96 19.39 -13.56
C SER A 68 5.53 18.70 -14.80
N LYS A 69 5.36 17.38 -14.93
CA LYS A 69 5.76 16.65 -16.16
C LYS A 69 4.98 17.08 -17.39
N LYS A 70 3.71 17.48 -17.25
CA LYS A 70 2.92 18.00 -18.37
C LYS A 70 3.39 19.39 -18.82
N LYS A 71 4.12 20.13 -17.97
CA LYS A 71 4.59 21.49 -18.27
C LYS A 71 5.94 21.51 -19.00
N ASN A 72 6.75 20.46 -18.87
CA ASN A 72 8.02 20.33 -19.59
C ASN A 72 7.92 19.13 -20.56
N PRO A 73 7.56 19.36 -21.85
CA PRO A 73 7.58 18.33 -22.88
C PRO A 73 9.00 17.76 -23.08
#